data_AF-A0A1W7RDH2-F1
#
_entry.id   AF-A0A1W7RDH2-F1
#
_cell.length_a   1.000
_cell.length_b   1.000
_cell.length_c   1.000
_cell.angle_alpha   90.00
_cell.angle_beta   90.00
_cell.angle_gamma   90.00
#
_symmetry.space_group_name_H-M   'P 1'
#
loop_
_entity.id
_entity.type
_entity.pdbx_description
1 polymer ?
#
loop_
_entity_poly.entity_id
_entity_poly.type
_entity_poly.pdbx_seq_one_letter_code
_entity_poly.pdbx_strand_id
1 'polypeptide(L)'
;MGHALCICSRGTISINNKRYLLIHRLGEGGFSYVDLVEGLHDGRFYALKRIICHDKDDHQEALHEVEMHLLFEHPNILPLCAHAMVEKGSKHEAWLLLPFLKRGTLWQEVEALRDKGSFMPEERILVIFHGICRGLQAIHNKGYAHRDLKPTNVLLDNEDQPLLMDLGSMNRAHIEVRSSREAMTIQDWAAQRCTISYRAPELFNVERECVIDERTDIWSLGCVLYCMMFGEGPYDMIFQKGDSVALAVQNHLKVPQNTRYSPALEDLLSSTMVVNPQERPFIANIICQLEAIQPPLTGQDATRI
;
A
#
# COMPACT_ATOMS: atom_id res chain seq x y z
N MET A 1 -22.76 23.00 -23.45
CA MET A 1 -23.58 22.09 -24.26
C MET A 1 -23.20 20.68 -23.86
N GLY A 2 -24.13 19.96 -23.23
CA GLY A 2 -23.87 18.67 -22.59
C GLY A 2 -23.67 17.58 -23.62
N HIS A 3 -22.53 16.88 -23.53
CA HIS A 3 -22.35 15.61 -24.22
C HIS A 3 -23.21 14.56 -23.52
N ALA A 4 -24.33 14.21 -24.15
CA ALA A 4 -25.07 12.99 -23.84
C ALA A 4 -24.15 11.79 -24.12
N LEU A 5 -23.58 11.21 -23.07
CA LEU A 5 -22.92 9.91 -23.13
C LEU A 5 -23.97 8.87 -23.52
N CYS A 6 -23.80 8.26 -24.68
CA CYS A 6 -24.63 7.16 -25.17
C CYS A 6 -24.64 6.01 -24.15
N ILE A 7 -25.82 5.65 -23.63
CA ILE A 7 -26.06 4.66 -22.57
C ILE A 7 -26.02 3.20 -23.10
N CYS A 8 -25.80 3.00 -24.40
CA CYS A 8 -26.15 1.74 -25.08
C CYS A 8 -25.09 0.63 -25.13
N SER A 9 -24.07 0.61 -24.26
CA SER A 9 -23.12 -0.53 -24.22
C SER A 9 -22.42 -0.75 -22.87
N ARG A 10 -23.05 -0.39 -21.74
CA ARG A 10 -22.52 -0.78 -20.42
C ARG A 10 -22.80 -2.25 -20.15
N GLY A 11 -21.77 -3.08 -20.24
CA GLY A 11 -21.85 -4.51 -19.92
C GLY A 11 -22.26 -4.74 -18.47
N THR A 12 -23.03 -5.79 -18.23
CA THR A 12 -23.32 -6.28 -16.87
C THR A 12 -22.49 -7.53 -16.62
N ILE A 13 -21.94 -7.66 -15.41
CA ILE A 13 -21.25 -8.87 -14.95
C ILE A 13 -21.97 -9.46 -13.75
N SER A 14 -21.68 -10.73 -13.44
CA SER A 14 -22.21 -11.40 -12.24
C SER A 14 -21.09 -12.00 -11.40
N ILE A 15 -21.12 -11.73 -10.09
CA ILE A 15 -20.20 -12.30 -9.09
C ILE A 15 -21.06 -12.78 -7.92
N ASN A 16 -20.92 -14.06 -7.53
CA ASN A 16 -21.68 -14.67 -6.44
C ASN A 16 -23.20 -14.39 -6.52
N ASN A 17 -23.81 -14.62 -7.69
CA ASN A 17 -25.24 -14.39 -7.98
C ASN A 17 -25.73 -12.94 -7.86
N LYS A 18 -24.83 -11.96 -7.70
CA LYS A 18 -25.15 -10.53 -7.73
C LYS A 18 -24.70 -9.91 -9.05
N ARG A 19 -25.51 -9.00 -9.58
CA ARG A 19 -25.22 -8.30 -10.85
C ARG A 19 -24.62 -6.93 -10.60
N TYR A 20 -23.64 -6.57 -11.42
CA TYR A 20 -22.94 -5.29 -11.38
C TYR A 20 -22.89 -4.66 -12.76
N LEU A 21 -23.21 -3.37 -12.84
CA LEU A 21 -23.14 -2.57 -14.06
C LEU A 21 -21.73 -1.97 -14.20
N LEU A 22 -21.04 -2.24 -15.31
CA LEU A 22 -19.76 -1.60 -15.61
C LEU A 22 -19.98 -0.12 -15.94
N ILE A 23 -19.32 0.78 -15.20
CA ILE A 23 -19.48 2.23 -15.37
C ILE A 23 -18.36 2.79 -16.25
N HIS A 24 -17.11 2.73 -15.78
CA HIS A 24 -15.91 3.17 -16.51
C HIS A 24 -14.64 2.59 -15.88
N ARG A 25 -13.50 2.67 -16.58
CA ARG A 25 -12.19 2.21 -16.08
C ARG A 25 -11.60 3.22 -15.08
N LEU A 26 -11.17 2.73 -13.92
CA LEU A 26 -10.46 3.50 -12.89
C LEU A 26 -8.94 3.47 -13.12
N GLY A 27 -8.41 2.33 -13.57
CA GLY A 27 -6.97 2.16 -13.77
C GLY A 27 -6.61 0.92 -14.59
N GLU A 28 -5.37 0.89 -15.05
CA GLU A 28 -4.77 -0.18 -15.83
C GLU A 28 -3.33 -0.40 -15.36
N GLY A 29 -3.03 -1.64 -14.97
CA GLY A 29 -1.68 -2.11 -14.70
C GLY A 29 -1.21 -3.05 -15.81
N GLY A 30 0.00 -3.58 -15.70
CA GLY A 30 0.58 -4.45 -16.73
C GLY A 30 -0.27 -5.68 -17.07
N PHE A 31 -0.89 -6.30 -16.04
CA PHE A 31 -1.67 -7.52 -16.17
C PHE A 31 -3.07 -7.43 -15.54
N SER A 32 -3.51 -6.22 -15.16
CA SER A 32 -4.82 -6.06 -14.53
C SER A 32 -5.51 -4.76 -14.91
N TYR A 33 -6.84 -4.80 -14.87
CA TYR A 33 -7.70 -3.62 -15.03
C TYR A 33 -8.50 -3.41 -13.76
N VAL A 34 -8.73 -2.15 -13.40
CA VAL A 34 -9.65 -1.79 -12.33
C VAL A 34 -10.78 -0.99 -12.94
N ASP A 35 -12.01 -1.49 -12.83
CA ASP A 35 -13.21 -0.82 -13.33
C ASP A 35 -14.11 -0.39 -12.17
N LEU A 36 -14.74 0.77 -12.29
CA LEU A 36 -15.83 1.18 -11.41
C LEU A 36 -17.10 0.43 -11.82
N VAL A 37 -17.72 -0.24 -10.85
CA VAL A 37 -18.99 -0.96 -11.06
C VAL A 37 -20.04 -0.53 -10.05
N GLU A 38 -21.30 -0.59 -10.44
CA GLU A 38 -22.45 -0.31 -9.57
C GLU A 38 -23.21 -1.61 -9.28
N GLY A 39 -23.41 -1.93 -8.00
CA GLY A 39 -24.21 -3.06 -7.58
C GLY A 39 -25.69 -2.83 -7.90
N LEU A 40 -26.26 -3.60 -8.83
CA LEU A 40 -27.67 -3.45 -9.21
C LEU A 40 -28.66 -3.88 -8.10
N HIS A 41 -28.14 -4.47 -7.03
CA HIS A 41 -28.91 -4.97 -5.90
C HIS A 41 -28.97 -3.98 -4.73
N ASP A 42 -28.05 -3.02 -4.66
CA ASP A 42 -27.93 -2.08 -3.54
C ASP A 42 -27.58 -0.63 -3.95
N GLY A 43 -27.32 -0.38 -5.23
CA GLY A 43 -26.94 0.93 -5.78
C GLY A 43 -25.56 1.42 -5.34
N ARG A 44 -24.73 0.56 -4.72
CA ARG A 44 -23.41 0.96 -4.22
C ARG A 44 -22.35 0.84 -5.30
N PHE A 45 -21.33 1.69 -5.24
CA PHE A 45 -20.18 1.62 -6.12
C PHE A 45 -19.08 0.72 -5.54
N TYR A 46 -18.41 -0.01 -6.42
CA TYR A 46 -17.32 -0.93 -6.12
C TYR A 46 -16.19 -0.77 -7.14
N ALA A 47 -14.98 -1.13 -6.74
CA ALA A 47 -13.85 -1.31 -7.65
C ALA A 47 -13.72 -2.79 -7.99
N LEU A 48 -13.76 -3.12 -9.27
CA LEU A 48 -13.53 -4.47 -9.76
C LEU A 48 -12.13 -4.56 -10.35
N LYS A 49 -11.21 -5.23 -9.64
CA LYS A 49 -9.91 -5.60 -10.17
C LYS A 49 -10.03 -6.92 -10.95
N ARG A 50 -9.61 -6.91 -12.21
CA ARG A 50 -9.59 -8.08 -13.10
C ARG A 50 -8.14 -8.35 -13.49
N ILE A 51 -7.60 -9.46 -13.02
CA ILE A 51 -6.24 -9.91 -13.34
C ILE A 51 -6.35 -10.89 -14.48
N ILE A 52 -5.65 -10.64 -15.58
CA ILE A 52 -5.58 -11.56 -16.72
C ILE A 52 -4.44 -12.53 -16.46
N CYS A 53 -4.73 -13.83 -16.55
CA CYS A 53 -3.73 -14.87 -16.44
C CYS A 53 -3.42 -15.43 -17.84
N HIS A 54 -2.18 -15.25 -18.30
CA HIS A 54 -1.69 -15.77 -19.57
C HIS A 54 -1.07 -17.16 -19.42
N ASP A 55 -0.52 -17.46 -18.24
CA ASP A 55 0.05 -18.75 -17.90
C ASP A 55 -0.32 -19.20 -16.48
N LYS A 56 0.33 -20.27 -16.01
CA LYS A 56 0.10 -20.84 -14.69
C LYS A 56 0.66 -19.97 -13.57
N ASP A 57 1.72 -19.23 -13.82
CA ASP A 57 2.38 -18.42 -12.81
C ASP A 57 1.50 -17.18 -12.53
N ASP A 58 0.98 -16.52 -13.57
CA ASP A 58 -0.01 -15.43 -13.41
C ASP A 58 -1.25 -15.89 -12.62
N HIS A 59 -1.69 -17.13 -12.84
CA HIS A 59 -2.83 -17.71 -12.13
C HIS A 59 -2.52 -17.92 -10.64
N GLN A 60 -1.33 -18.40 -10.30
CA GLN A 60 -0.90 -18.54 -8.91
C GLN A 60 -0.74 -17.18 -8.23
N GLU A 61 -0.21 -16.17 -8.92
CA GLU A 61 -0.10 -14.82 -8.39
C GLU A 61 -1.47 -14.20 -8.08
N ALA A 62 -2.44 -14.41 -8.97
CA ALA A 62 -3.80 -13.92 -8.78
C ALA A 62 -4.51 -14.63 -7.62
N LEU A 63 -4.34 -15.94 -7.48
CA LEU A 63 -4.85 -16.70 -6.34
C LEU A 63 -4.20 -16.26 -5.03
N HIS A 64 -2.88 -16.06 -5.04
CA HIS A 64 -2.14 -15.56 -3.88
C HIS A 64 -2.70 -14.21 -3.41
N GLU A 65 -2.98 -13.27 -4.31
CA GLU A 65 -3.59 -11.99 -3.93
C GLU A 65 -4.97 -12.17 -3.27
N VAL A 66 -5.81 -13.07 -3.80
CA VAL A 66 -7.11 -13.41 -3.20
C VAL A 66 -6.92 -13.99 -1.79
N GLU A 67 -5.99 -14.94 -1.63
CA GLU A 67 -5.68 -15.55 -0.34
C GLU A 67 -5.22 -14.52 0.68
N MET A 68 -4.34 -13.60 0.29
CA MET A 68 -3.87 -12.52 1.17
C MET A 68 -5.03 -11.65 1.65
N HIS A 69 -5.96 -11.28 0.76
CA HIS A 69 -7.16 -10.54 1.17
C HIS A 69 -8.04 -11.30 2.16
N LEU A 70 -8.21 -12.61 1.98
CA LEU A 70 -9.04 -13.45 2.85
C LEU A 70 -8.43 -13.64 4.25
N LEU A 71 -7.13 -13.38 4.43
CA LEU A 71 -6.49 -13.47 5.73
C LEU A 71 -6.86 -12.32 6.67
N PHE A 72 -7.36 -11.18 6.19
CA PHE A 72 -7.49 -9.99 7.01
C PHE A 72 -8.93 -9.47 7.08
N GLU A 73 -9.39 -9.22 8.30
CA GLU A 73 -10.57 -8.42 8.60
C GLU A 73 -10.14 -7.34 9.57
N HIS A 74 -9.83 -6.15 9.04
CA HIS A 74 -9.27 -5.05 9.83
C HIS A 74 -9.68 -3.69 9.22
N PRO A 75 -10.02 -2.66 10.01
CA PRO A 75 -10.48 -1.37 9.50
C PRO A 75 -9.42 -0.56 8.72
N ASN A 76 -8.16 -0.99 8.75
CA ASN A 76 -7.05 -0.38 7.99
C ASN A 76 -6.52 -1.25 6.85
N ILE A 77 -7.23 -2.33 6.49
CA ILE A 77 -6.86 -3.20 5.37
C ILE A 77 -8.09 -3.31 4.46
N LEU A 78 -7.93 -3.08 3.17
CA LEU A 78 -9.04 -3.08 2.22
C LEU A 78 -9.69 -4.46 2.17
N PRO A 79 -10.98 -4.60 2.55
CA PRO A 79 -11.62 -5.91 2.56
C PRO A 79 -11.97 -6.36 1.14
N LEU A 80 -12.03 -7.68 0.96
CA LEU A 80 -12.51 -8.30 -0.28
C LEU A 80 -14.01 -8.57 -0.18
N CYS A 81 -14.82 -7.86 -0.94
CA CYS A 81 -16.28 -8.02 -0.93
C CYS A 81 -16.71 -9.34 -1.56
N ALA A 82 -16.05 -9.73 -2.65
CA ALA A 82 -16.26 -11.00 -3.36
C ALA A 82 -15.08 -11.27 -4.31
N HIS A 83 -14.92 -12.53 -4.71
CA HIS A 83 -14.02 -12.89 -5.80
C HIS A 83 -14.67 -13.92 -6.73
N ALA A 84 -14.12 -14.07 -7.94
CA ALA A 84 -14.47 -15.13 -8.87
C ALA A 84 -13.28 -15.49 -9.76
N MET A 85 -13.15 -16.77 -10.09
CA MET A 85 -12.25 -17.23 -11.17
C MET A 85 -13.10 -17.44 -12.42
N VAL A 86 -12.77 -16.73 -13.49
CA VAL A 86 -13.57 -16.68 -14.72
C VAL A 86 -12.75 -17.27 -15.85
N GLU A 87 -13.32 -18.27 -16.52
CA GLU A 87 -12.73 -18.90 -17.71
C GLU A 87 -13.58 -18.56 -18.92
N LYS A 88 -12.97 -17.93 -19.93
CA LYS A 88 -13.65 -17.61 -21.19
C LYS A 88 -12.78 -18.02 -22.38
N GLY A 89 -13.00 -19.26 -22.83
CA GLY A 89 -12.16 -19.88 -23.87
C GLY A 89 -10.76 -20.15 -23.33
N SER A 90 -9.73 -19.59 -23.96
CA SER A 90 -8.34 -19.71 -23.51
C SER A 90 -7.89 -18.62 -22.52
N LYS A 91 -8.79 -17.73 -22.11
CA LYS A 91 -8.48 -16.64 -21.16
C LYS A 91 -8.97 -17.03 -19.78
N HIS A 92 -8.07 -16.99 -18.81
CA HIS A 92 -8.38 -17.11 -17.39
C HIS A 92 -8.25 -15.73 -16.76
N GLU A 93 -9.24 -15.34 -15.97
CA GLU A 93 -9.23 -14.07 -15.23
C GLU A 93 -9.57 -14.32 -13.77
N ALA A 94 -8.86 -13.65 -12.86
CA ALA A 94 -9.27 -13.55 -11.46
C ALA A 94 -9.95 -12.19 -11.24
N TRP A 95 -11.14 -12.21 -10.66
CA TRP A 95 -11.92 -11.01 -10.37
C TRP A 95 -11.96 -10.80 -8.87
N LEU A 96 -11.56 -9.62 -8.42
CA LEU A 96 -11.62 -9.17 -7.03
C LEU A 96 -12.55 -7.95 -6.97
N LEU A 97 -13.66 -8.09 -6.23
CA LEU A 97 -14.60 -7.00 -5.97
C LEU A 97 -14.23 -6.34 -4.65
N LEU A 98 -13.89 -5.06 -4.71
CA LEU A 98 -13.38 -4.26 -3.60
C LEU A 98 -14.30 -3.06 -3.34
N PRO A 99 -14.36 -2.52 -2.12
CA PRO A 99 -15.02 -1.25 -1.86
C PRO A 99 -14.44 -0.13 -2.74
N PHE A 100 -15.29 0.76 -3.24
CA PHE A 100 -14.84 1.97 -3.92
C PHE A 100 -14.74 3.14 -2.94
N LEU A 101 -13.53 3.68 -2.76
CA LEU A 101 -13.27 4.84 -1.92
C LEU A 101 -13.15 6.07 -2.81
N LYS A 102 -14.14 6.97 -2.75
CA LYS A 102 -14.28 8.12 -3.66
C LYS A 102 -13.09 9.08 -3.61
N ARG A 103 -12.46 9.22 -2.44
CA ARG A 103 -11.30 10.10 -2.25
C ARG A 103 -10.01 9.55 -2.87
N GLY A 104 -10.01 8.27 -3.26
CA GLY A 104 -8.88 7.65 -3.93
C GLY A 104 -7.70 7.45 -3.00
N THR A 105 -6.49 7.63 -3.53
CA THR A 105 -5.24 7.28 -2.84
C THR A 105 -4.68 8.45 -2.03
N LEU A 106 -3.86 8.12 -1.03
CA LEU A 106 -3.08 9.09 -0.27
C LEU A 106 -2.17 9.93 -1.19
N TRP A 107 -1.60 9.33 -2.24
CA TRP A 107 -0.84 10.07 -3.24
C TRP A 107 -1.64 11.20 -3.90
N GLN A 108 -2.89 10.93 -4.31
CA GLN A 108 -3.75 11.92 -4.94
C GLN A 108 -4.07 13.09 -4.00
N GLU A 109 -4.24 12.81 -2.71
CA GLU A 109 -4.42 13.85 -1.68
C GLU A 109 -3.15 14.71 -1.54
N VAL A 110 -1.98 14.08 -1.46
CA VAL A 110 -0.69 14.77 -1.37
C VAL A 110 -0.43 15.64 -2.60
N GLU A 111 -0.69 15.11 -3.80
CA GLU A 111 -0.58 15.84 -5.06
C GLU A 111 -1.52 17.04 -5.12
N ALA A 112 -2.79 16.87 -4.72
CA ALA A 112 -3.75 17.97 -4.69
C ALA A 112 -3.38 19.09 -3.70
N LEU A 113 -2.68 18.77 -2.61
CA LEU A 113 -2.13 19.77 -1.68
C LEU A 113 -0.92 20.48 -2.29
N ARG A 114 0.01 19.72 -2.89
CA ARG A 114 1.20 20.25 -3.56
C ARG A 114 0.84 21.21 -4.70
N ASP A 115 -0.13 20.87 -5.53
CA ASP A 115 -0.58 21.70 -6.65
C ASP A 115 -1.18 23.04 -6.19
N LYS A 116 -1.69 23.08 -4.95
CA LYS A 116 -2.19 24.30 -4.29
C LYS A 116 -1.09 25.05 -3.52
N GLY A 117 0.16 24.58 -3.54
CA GLY A 117 1.26 25.12 -2.74
C GLY A 117 1.05 24.94 -1.23
N SER A 118 0.32 23.90 -0.83
CA SER A 118 -0.02 23.60 0.56
C SER A 118 0.62 22.29 1.02
N PHE A 119 0.55 22.04 2.33
CA PHE A 119 1.09 20.85 2.99
C PHE A 119 0.03 20.21 3.87
N MET A 120 0.16 18.90 4.12
CA MET A 120 -0.76 18.22 5.01
C MET A 120 -0.56 18.70 6.46
N PRO A 121 -1.63 19.08 7.18
CA PRO A 121 -1.52 19.43 8.59
C PRO A 121 -0.99 18.26 9.42
N GLU A 122 -0.12 18.54 10.39
CA GLU A 122 0.51 17.52 11.25
C GLU A 122 -0.51 16.62 11.95
N GLU A 123 -1.57 17.19 12.52
CA GLU A 123 -2.63 16.42 13.17
C GLU A 123 -3.25 15.36 12.24
N ARG A 124 -3.45 15.73 10.97
CA ARG A 124 -3.98 14.84 9.94
C ARG A 124 -2.96 13.78 9.52
N ILE A 125 -1.68 14.16 9.41
CA ILE A 125 -0.57 13.20 9.17
C ILE A 125 -0.59 12.14 10.26
N LEU A 126 -0.69 12.53 11.52
CA LEU A 126 -0.65 11.60 12.66
C LEU A 126 -1.84 10.64 12.66
N VAL A 127 -3.06 11.11 12.33
CA VAL A 127 -4.25 10.25 12.18
C VAL A 127 -4.07 9.20 11.08
N ILE A 128 -3.68 9.64 9.88
CA ILE A 128 -3.46 8.74 8.73
C ILE A 128 -2.29 7.79 9.03
N PHE A 129 -1.19 8.30 9.56
CA PHE A 129 -0.02 7.48 9.88
C PHE A 129 -0.34 6.41 10.93
N HIS A 130 -1.13 6.75 11.95
CA HIS A 130 -1.57 5.80 12.98
C HIS A 130 -2.40 4.67 12.37
N GLY A 131 -3.37 4.99 11.50
CA GLY A 131 -4.16 3.97 10.82
C GLY A 131 -3.32 3.03 9.94
N ILE A 132 -2.37 3.59 9.18
CA ILE A 132 -1.40 2.79 8.39
C ILE A 132 -0.62 1.84 9.32
N CYS A 133 -0.13 2.35 10.46
CA CYS A 133 0.59 1.55 11.43
C CYS A 133 -0.25 0.40 11.99
N ARG A 134 -1.52 0.63 12.31
CA ARG A 134 -2.44 -0.42 12.77
C ARG A 134 -2.69 -1.47 11.69
N GLY A 135 -2.82 -1.06 10.43
CA GLY A 135 -2.91 -1.98 9.30
C GLY A 135 -1.68 -2.87 9.16
N LEU A 136 -0.48 -2.27 9.19
CA LEU A 136 0.79 -3.02 9.16
C LEU A 136 0.93 -3.95 10.36
N GLN A 137 0.57 -3.50 11.57
CA GLN A 137 0.62 -4.34 12.76
C GLN A 137 -0.27 -5.57 12.61
N ALA A 138 -1.47 -5.44 12.05
CA ALA A 138 -2.34 -6.59 11.77
C ALA A 138 -1.71 -7.57 10.76
N ILE A 139 -0.99 -7.07 9.76
CA ILE A 139 -0.25 -7.88 8.77
C ILE A 139 0.93 -8.61 9.44
N HIS A 140 1.75 -7.88 10.19
CA HIS A 140 2.96 -8.40 10.87
C HIS A 140 2.59 -9.44 11.92
N ASN A 141 1.50 -9.23 12.67
CA ASN A 141 1.01 -10.19 13.67
C ASN A 141 0.56 -11.53 13.05
N LYS A 142 0.25 -11.58 11.75
CA LYS A 142 -0.02 -12.84 11.03
C LYS A 142 1.24 -13.47 10.42
N GLY A 143 2.41 -12.89 10.62
CA GLY A 143 3.69 -13.37 10.10
C GLY A 143 3.90 -13.06 8.62
N TYR A 144 3.29 -11.98 8.12
CA TYR A 144 3.45 -11.48 6.75
C TYR A 144 4.06 -10.07 6.75
N ALA A 145 4.61 -9.66 5.62
CA ALA A 145 5.01 -8.28 5.34
C ALA A 145 4.32 -7.80 4.05
N HIS A 146 4.04 -6.50 3.94
CA HIS A 146 3.38 -5.87 2.79
C HIS A 146 4.29 -5.83 1.55
N ARG A 147 5.57 -5.47 1.75
CA ARG A 147 6.65 -5.43 0.73
C ARG A 147 6.52 -4.38 -0.38
N ASP A 148 5.36 -3.74 -0.55
CA ASP A 148 5.16 -2.66 -1.52
C ASP A 148 4.28 -1.53 -0.96
N LEU A 149 4.56 -1.14 0.29
CA LEU A 149 3.89 0.00 0.91
C LEU A 149 4.38 1.31 0.27
N LYS A 150 3.43 2.10 -0.22
CA LYS A 150 3.66 3.41 -0.84
C LYS A 150 2.36 4.22 -0.85
N PRO A 151 2.39 5.55 -1.06
CA PRO A 151 1.19 6.40 -0.99
C PRO A 151 0.09 6.03 -2.00
N THR A 152 0.43 5.39 -3.13
CA THR A 152 -0.57 4.89 -4.09
C THR A 152 -1.27 3.60 -3.65
N ASN A 153 -0.71 2.87 -2.67
CA ASN A 153 -1.28 1.65 -2.09
C ASN A 153 -1.98 1.91 -0.74
N VAL A 154 -2.27 3.18 -0.44
CA VAL A 154 -3.09 3.59 0.71
C VAL A 154 -4.30 4.35 0.18
N LEU A 155 -5.51 3.82 0.38
CA LEU A 155 -6.75 4.54 0.09
C LEU A 155 -7.20 5.34 1.32
N LEU A 156 -7.92 6.43 1.10
CA LEU A 156 -8.54 7.22 2.17
C LEU A 156 -10.07 7.17 2.03
N ASP A 157 -10.78 6.93 3.13
CA ASP A 157 -12.22 7.13 3.19
C ASP A 157 -12.57 8.60 3.48
N ASN A 158 -13.84 8.93 3.70
CA ASN A 158 -14.26 10.32 3.89
C ASN A 158 -13.82 10.91 5.25
N GLU A 159 -13.37 10.08 6.16
CA GLU A 159 -13.01 10.40 7.54
C GLU A 159 -11.49 10.34 7.79
N ASP A 160 -10.68 10.30 6.71
CA ASP A 160 -9.22 10.13 6.74
C ASP A 160 -8.76 8.79 7.35
N GLN A 161 -9.63 7.78 7.42
CA GLN A 161 -9.22 6.42 7.73
C GLN A 161 -8.44 5.85 6.54
N PRO A 162 -7.19 5.39 6.75
CA PRO A 162 -6.40 4.78 5.69
C PRO A 162 -6.70 3.29 5.57
N LEU A 163 -6.81 2.80 4.34
CA LEU A 163 -6.95 1.39 4.02
C LEU A 163 -5.78 0.94 3.13
N LEU A 164 -4.99 0.00 3.63
CA LEU A 164 -3.93 -0.65 2.86
C LEU A 164 -4.53 -1.53 1.77
N MET A 165 -4.01 -1.42 0.55
CA MET A 165 -4.44 -2.20 -0.61
C MET A 165 -3.24 -2.79 -1.35
N ASP A 166 -3.52 -3.58 -2.39
CA ASP A 166 -2.51 -4.21 -3.26
C ASP A 166 -1.63 -5.22 -2.51
N LEU A 167 -2.27 -6.30 -2.05
CA LEU A 167 -1.66 -7.34 -1.23
C LEU A 167 -0.89 -8.38 -2.06
N GLY A 168 -0.76 -8.19 -3.37
CA GLY A 168 -0.17 -9.16 -4.31
C GLY A 168 1.33 -9.39 -4.14
N SER A 169 2.05 -8.45 -3.51
CA SER A 169 3.47 -8.57 -3.16
C SER A 169 3.71 -9.12 -1.74
N MET A 170 2.64 -9.36 -0.96
CA MET A 170 2.80 -9.88 0.40
C MET A 170 3.45 -11.25 0.40
N ASN A 171 4.34 -11.48 1.36
CA ASN A 171 4.92 -12.79 1.61
C ASN A 171 5.24 -12.94 3.11
N ARG A 172 5.82 -14.08 3.49
CA ARG A 172 6.25 -14.30 4.87
C ARG A 172 7.18 -13.18 5.32
N ALA A 173 6.92 -12.66 6.52
CA ALA A 173 7.71 -11.61 7.12
C ALA A 173 9.18 -12.04 7.24
N HIS A 174 9.41 -13.17 7.89
CA HIS A 174 10.74 -13.70 8.17
C HIS A 174 11.24 -14.62 7.05
N ILE A 175 12.37 -14.25 6.44
CA ILE A 175 13.04 -14.99 5.36
C ILE A 175 14.51 -15.19 5.77
N GLU A 176 14.88 -16.44 6.05
CA GLU A 176 16.29 -16.82 6.26
C GLU A 176 16.98 -17.01 4.91
N VAL A 177 18.09 -16.30 4.69
CA VAL A 177 18.90 -16.39 3.48
C VAL A 177 20.15 -17.20 3.80
N ARG A 178 20.28 -18.41 3.25
CA ARG A 178 21.34 -19.36 3.59
C ARG A 178 22.41 -19.50 2.52
N SER A 179 22.19 -18.95 1.32
CA SER A 179 23.15 -19.02 0.22
C SER A 179 23.12 -17.79 -0.68
N SER A 180 24.19 -17.56 -1.43
CA SER A 180 24.25 -16.46 -2.42
C SER A 180 23.20 -16.62 -3.54
N ARG A 181 22.76 -17.85 -3.82
CA ARG A 181 21.70 -18.11 -4.81
C ARG A 181 20.34 -17.67 -4.29
N GLU A 182 20.04 -17.95 -3.03
CA GLU A 182 18.82 -17.46 -2.37
C GLU A 182 18.83 -15.94 -2.28
N ALA A 183 19.97 -15.35 -1.90
CA ALA A 183 20.15 -13.90 -1.86
C ALA A 183 19.82 -13.24 -3.20
N MET A 184 20.38 -13.75 -4.31
CA MET A 184 20.10 -13.24 -5.66
C MET A 184 18.61 -13.41 -6.02
N THR A 185 18.01 -14.55 -5.68
CA THR A 185 16.58 -14.82 -5.96
C THR A 185 15.68 -13.81 -5.25
N ILE A 186 15.97 -13.49 -3.99
CA ILE A 186 15.21 -12.50 -3.22
C ILE A 186 15.44 -11.09 -3.76
N GLN A 187 16.67 -10.77 -4.16
CA GLN A 187 16.99 -9.49 -4.77
C GLN A 187 16.24 -9.27 -6.09
N ASP A 188 16.22 -10.29 -6.97
CA ASP A 188 15.49 -10.24 -8.25
C ASP A 188 13.98 -10.15 -8.01
N TRP A 189 13.45 -10.89 -7.02
CA TRP A 189 12.06 -10.78 -6.61
C TRP A 189 11.71 -9.37 -6.11
N ALA A 190 12.55 -8.79 -5.23
CA ALA A 190 12.35 -7.43 -4.74
C ALA A 190 12.48 -6.40 -5.88
N ALA A 191 13.35 -6.65 -6.85
CA ALA A 191 13.50 -5.84 -8.06
C ALA A 191 12.20 -5.73 -8.85
N GLN A 192 11.43 -6.81 -8.92
CA GLN A 192 10.15 -6.91 -9.62
C GLN A 192 8.94 -6.44 -8.79
N ARG A 193 8.95 -6.69 -7.48
CA ARG A 193 7.75 -6.57 -6.62
C ARG A 193 7.74 -5.39 -5.67
N CYS A 194 8.90 -4.81 -5.35
CA CYS A 194 9.01 -3.66 -4.45
C CYS A 194 9.30 -2.40 -5.27
N THR A 195 8.49 -1.36 -5.13
CA THR A 195 8.69 -0.08 -5.83
C THR A 195 10.03 0.53 -5.46
N ILE A 196 10.88 0.80 -6.47
CA ILE A 196 12.29 1.15 -6.26
C ILE A 196 12.50 2.35 -5.31
N SER A 197 11.68 3.41 -5.38
CA SER A 197 11.82 4.60 -4.51
C SER A 197 11.29 4.40 -3.08
N TYR A 198 10.65 3.27 -2.79
CA TYR A 198 10.12 2.91 -1.47
C TYR A 198 10.74 1.63 -0.91
N ARG A 199 11.65 1.00 -1.67
CA ARG A 199 12.32 -0.27 -1.33
C ARG A 199 13.34 -0.06 -0.21
N ALA A 200 13.36 -0.98 0.74
CA ALA A 200 14.31 -0.96 1.86
C ALA A 200 15.77 -1.24 1.39
N PRO A 201 16.79 -0.63 2.02
CA PRO A 201 18.20 -0.76 1.64
C PRO A 201 18.69 -2.21 1.55
N GLU A 202 18.26 -3.06 2.49
CA GLU A 202 18.63 -4.47 2.58
C GLU A 202 18.10 -5.33 1.41
N LEU A 203 17.18 -4.82 0.60
CA LEU A 203 16.64 -5.50 -0.58
C LEU A 203 17.34 -5.10 -1.89
N PHE A 204 18.26 -4.12 -1.86
CA PHE A 204 19.08 -3.76 -3.03
C PHE A 204 20.34 -4.61 -3.16
N ASN A 205 20.90 -5.01 -2.01
CA ASN A 205 22.06 -5.88 -1.92
C ASN A 205 21.80 -6.89 -0.80
N VAL A 206 21.15 -8.00 -1.15
CA VAL A 206 20.80 -9.03 -0.18
C VAL A 206 22.05 -9.80 0.20
N GLU A 207 22.39 -9.80 1.49
CA GLU A 207 23.54 -10.55 1.99
C GLU A 207 23.25 -12.06 2.09
N ARG A 208 24.30 -12.88 2.02
CA ARG A 208 24.19 -14.31 2.38
C ARG A 208 24.21 -14.45 3.91
N GLU A 209 23.61 -15.52 4.43
CA GLU A 209 23.59 -15.82 5.88
C GLU A 209 22.93 -14.69 6.70
N CYS A 210 21.89 -14.07 6.14
CA CYS A 210 21.14 -12.99 6.78
C CYS A 210 19.67 -13.36 7.00
N VAL A 211 18.97 -12.51 7.73
CA VAL A 211 17.51 -12.58 7.90
C VAL A 211 16.92 -11.28 7.38
N ILE A 212 15.97 -11.42 6.45
CA ILE A 212 15.09 -10.33 6.03
C ILE A 212 13.78 -10.50 6.78
N ASP A 213 13.29 -9.45 7.43
CA ASP A 213 12.04 -9.48 8.19
C ASP A 213 11.06 -8.36 7.77
N GLU A 214 9.98 -8.21 8.53
CA GLU A 214 8.94 -7.20 8.31
C GLU A 214 9.42 -5.75 8.48
N ARG A 215 10.62 -5.52 9.02
CA ARG A 215 11.17 -4.16 9.15
C ARG A 215 11.47 -3.52 7.80
N THR A 216 11.47 -4.29 6.71
CA THR A 216 11.39 -3.74 5.35
C THR A 216 10.19 -2.81 5.15
N ASP A 217 9.02 -3.15 5.72
CA ASP A 217 7.83 -2.29 5.65
C ASP A 217 8.00 -1.02 6.49
N ILE A 218 8.82 -1.05 7.55
CA ILE A 218 9.08 0.11 8.41
C ILE A 218 9.86 1.18 7.64
N TRP A 219 10.79 0.78 6.78
CA TRP A 219 11.44 1.71 5.86
C TRP A 219 10.43 2.35 4.91
N SER A 220 9.62 1.52 4.23
CA SER A 220 8.60 2.00 3.31
C SER A 220 7.57 2.91 3.98
N LEU A 221 7.22 2.61 5.24
CA LEU A 221 6.39 3.44 6.11
C LEU A 221 7.02 4.81 6.36
N GLY A 222 8.34 4.87 6.59
CA GLY A 222 9.10 6.12 6.68
C GLY A 222 9.06 6.93 5.39
N CYS A 223 9.19 6.29 4.23
CA CYS A 223 9.03 6.95 2.94
C CYS A 223 7.61 7.51 2.75
N VAL A 224 6.57 6.81 3.20
CA VAL A 224 5.18 7.30 3.17
C VAL A 224 5.01 8.51 4.10
N LEU A 225 5.58 8.47 5.31
CA LEU A 225 5.56 9.60 6.24
C LEU A 225 6.26 10.82 5.64
N TYR A 226 7.45 10.64 5.06
CA TYR A 226 8.17 11.68 4.34
C TYR A 226 7.31 12.29 3.23
N CYS A 227 6.63 11.45 2.44
CA CYS A 227 5.75 11.92 1.37
C CYS A 227 4.61 12.80 1.89
N MET A 228 3.96 12.41 2.98
CA MET A 228 2.92 13.24 3.61
C MET A 228 3.46 14.57 4.14
N MET A 229 4.69 14.57 4.67
CA MET A 229 5.35 15.77 5.20
C MET A 229 5.78 16.73 4.08
N PHE A 230 6.36 16.23 2.99
CA PHE A 230 7.10 17.08 2.04
C PHE A 230 6.48 17.18 0.65
N GLY A 231 5.42 16.41 0.36
CA GLY A 231 4.71 16.48 -0.92
C GLY A 231 5.29 15.59 -2.04
N GLU A 232 6.37 14.86 -1.74
CA GLU A 232 7.06 13.95 -2.64
C GLU A 232 7.81 12.88 -1.83
N GLY A 233 8.06 11.71 -2.41
CA GLY A 233 8.85 10.67 -1.75
C GLY A 233 10.33 11.04 -1.65
N PRO A 234 11.06 10.52 -0.65
CA PRO A 234 12.44 10.94 -0.34
C PRO A 234 13.45 10.63 -1.47
N TYR A 235 13.11 9.67 -2.34
CA TYR A 235 13.96 9.22 -3.44
C TYR A 235 13.32 9.39 -4.83
N ASP A 236 12.14 10.02 -4.92
CA ASP A 236 11.41 10.16 -6.19
C ASP A 236 12.19 11.05 -7.17
N MET A 237 12.75 12.18 -6.71
CA MET A 237 13.56 13.08 -7.54
C MET A 237 14.87 12.43 -8.01
N ILE A 238 15.46 11.55 -7.21
CA ILE A 238 16.68 10.80 -7.57
C ILE A 238 16.35 9.83 -8.71
N PHE A 239 15.24 9.10 -8.57
CA PHE A 239 14.75 8.21 -9.61
C PHE A 239 14.41 8.95 -10.90
N GLN A 240 13.69 10.07 -10.82
CA GLN A 240 13.31 10.88 -12.00
C GLN A 240 14.51 11.46 -12.76
N LYS A 241 15.60 11.80 -12.05
CA LYS A 241 16.84 12.28 -12.66
C LYS A 241 17.69 11.18 -13.29
N GLY A 242 17.34 9.91 -13.07
CA GLY A 242 18.13 8.76 -13.51
C GLY A 242 19.36 8.49 -12.64
N ASP A 243 19.43 9.09 -11.44
CA ASP A 243 20.49 8.83 -10.47
C ASP A 243 20.25 7.47 -9.76
N SER A 244 21.31 6.91 -9.16
CA SER A 244 21.22 5.62 -8.50
C SER A 244 20.48 5.69 -7.16
N VAL A 245 19.19 5.29 -7.16
CA VAL A 245 18.40 5.11 -5.94
C VAL A 245 19.07 4.11 -5.00
N ALA A 246 19.62 3.03 -5.54
CA ALA A 246 20.31 2.00 -4.75
C ALA A 246 21.49 2.55 -3.94
N LEU A 247 22.20 3.57 -4.45
CA LEU A 247 23.25 4.26 -3.69
C LEU A 247 22.66 5.32 -2.74
N ALA A 248 21.59 6.01 -3.15
CA ALA A 248 20.97 7.04 -2.33
C ALA A 248 20.40 6.50 -1.01
N VAL A 249 19.73 5.34 -1.05
CA VAL A 249 19.13 4.71 0.14
C VAL A 249 20.15 4.23 1.16
N GLN A 250 21.42 4.04 0.76
CA GLN A 250 22.51 3.65 1.68
C GLN A 250 23.07 4.84 2.46
N ASN A 251 22.69 6.06 2.08
CA ASN A 251 23.08 7.29 2.77
C ASN A 251 22.00 7.70 3.76
N HIS A 252 22.40 8.47 4.77
CA HIS A 252 21.46 9.10 5.70
C HIS A 252 20.47 9.98 4.95
N LEU A 253 19.19 9.88 5.33
CA LEU A 253 18.13 10.71 4.80
C LEU A 253 18.44 12.20 5.01
N LYS A 254 18.32 12.98 3.94
CA LYS A 254 18.47 14.44 4.00
C LYS A 254 17.10 15.07 4.18
N VAL A 255 16.77 15.44 5.42
CA VAL A 255 15.55 16.20 5.74
C VAL A 255 15.83 17.70 5.55
N PRO A 256 14.91 18.48 4.95
CA PRO A 256 15.05 19.94 4.84
C PRO A 256 15.23 20.60 6.22
N GLN A 257 16.09 21.62 6.30
CA GLN A 257 16.23 22.42 7.53
C GLN A 257 15.02 23.34 7.73
N ASN A 258 14.64 23.58 8.99
CA ASN A 258 13.49 24.41 9.39
C ASN A 258 12.15 23.90 8.83
N THR A 259 11.81 22.65 9.14
CA THR A 259 10.49 22.13 8.77
C THR A 259 9.38 22.82 9.56
N ARG A 260 8.15 22.71 9.04
CA ARG A 260 6.93 23.20 9.70
C ARG A 260 6.37 22.23 10.73
N TYR A 261 6.99 21.07 10.87
CA TYR A 261 6.51 19.96 11.68
C TYR A 261 7.22 19.95 13.03
N SER A 262 6.59 19.33 14.02
CA SER A 262 7.18 19.22 15.35
C SER A 262 8.45 18.35 15.31
N PRO A 263 9.42 18.62 16.21
CA PRO A 263 10.57 17.75 16.38
C PRO A 263 10.19 16.29 16.64
N ALA A 264 9.06 16.04 17.30
CA ALA A 264 8.60 14.69 17.58
C ALA A 264 8.18 13.93 16.32
N LEU A 265 7.58 14.61 15.32
CA LEU A 265 7.28 14.00 14.03
C LEU A 265 8.56 13.76 13.21
N GLU A 266 9.54 14.67 13.29
CA GLU A 266 10.86 14.48 12.67
C GLU A 266 11.64 13.30 13.29
N ASP A 267 11.56 13.14 14.61
CA ASP A 267 12.14 12.01 15.34
C ASP A 267 11.47 10.70 14.93
N LEU A 268 10.14 10.69 14.78
CA LEU A 268 9.38 9.54 14.30
C LEU A 268 9.82 9.14 12.89
N LEU A 269 9.93 10.09 11.96
CA LEU A 269 10.46 9.86 10.62
C LEU A 269 11.89 9.29 10.68
N SER A 270 12.77 9.89 11.48
CA SER A 270 14.16 9.46 11.60
C SER A 270 14.28 8.03 12.14
N SER A 271 13.39 7.63 13.06
CA SER A 271 13.37 6.28 13.62
C SER A 271 12.99 5.20 12.58
N THR A 272 12.15 5.54 11.60
CA THR A 272 11.72 4.59 10.54
C THR A 272 12.76 4.43 9.43
N MET A 273 13.53 5.49 9.15
CA MET A 273 14.46 5.60 8.02
C MET A 273 15.91 5.25 8.41
N VAL A 274 16.07 4.20 9.24
CA VAL A 274 17.38 3.67 9.66
C VAL A 274 17.87 2.63 8.65
N VAL A 275 19.09 2.81 8.13
CA VAL A 275 19.65 1.95 7.07
C VAL A 275 19.89 0.53 7.57
N ASN A 276 20.51 0.38 8.75
CA ASN A 276 20.71 -0.94 9.36
C ASN A 276 19.35 -1.49 9.83
N PRO A 277 18.82 -2.58 9.22
CA PRO A 277 17.52 -3.12 9.60
C PRO A 277 17.50 -3.63 11.04
N GLN A 278 18.65 -4.02 11.62
CA GLN A 278 18.72 -4.51 13.00
C GLN A 278 18.52 -3.39 14.04
N GLU A 279 18.82 -2.14 13.67
CA GLU A 279 18.58 -0.95 14.49
C GLU A 279 17.22 -0.32 14.21
N ARG A 280 16.55 -0.73 13.13
CA ARG A 280 15.21 -0.26 12.77
C ARG A 280 14.18 -0.86 13.74
N PRO A 281 13.26 -0.06 14.29
CA PRO A 281 12.23 -0.53 15.21
C PRO A 281 11.23 -1.46 14.52
N PHE A 282 10.53 -2.28 15.31
CA PHE A 282 9.33 -2.98 14.86
C PHE A 282 8.11 -2.07 14.93
N ILE A 283 7.03 -2.44 14.24
CA ILE A 283 5.81 -1.64 14.16
C ILE A 283 5.21 -1.29 15.54
N ALA A 284 5.32 -2.20 16.51
CA ALA A 284 4.85 -1.96 17.87
C ALA A 284 5.58 -0.78 18.54
N ASN A 285 6.88 -0.63 18.30
CA ASN A 285 7.64 0.51 18.84
C ASN A 285 7.23 1.84 18.17
N ILE A 286 6.96 1.82 16.87
CA ILE A 286 6.48 2.99 16.13
C ILE A 286 5.12 3.45 16.66
N ILE A 287 4.20 2.51 16.91
CA ILE A 287 2.89 2.82 17.51
C ILE A 287 3.05 3.44 18.90
N CYS A 288 3.91 2.87 19.76
CA CYS A 288 4.18 3.46 21.08
C CYS A 288 4.74 4.89 21.00
N GLN A 289 5.63 5.18 20.05
CA GLN A 289 6.16 6.53 19.84
C GLN A 289 5.05 7.49 19.38
N LEU A 290 4.18 7.03 18.48
CA LEU A 290 3.08 7.81 17.95
C LEU A 290 2.02 8.15 19.00
N GLU A 291 1.65 7.18 19.85
CA GLU A 291 0.76 7.37 20.98
C GLU A 291 1.35 8.30 22.05
N ALA A 292 2.68 8.41 22.15
CA ALA A 292 3.31 9.39 23.02
C ALA A 292 3.21 10.83 22.47
N ILE A 293 3.12 11.00 21.15
CA ILE A 293 2.91 12.29 20.48
C ILE A 293 1.43 12.71 20.59
N GLN A 294 0.51 11.76 20.40
CA GLN A 294 -0.93 11.93 20.54
C GLN A 294 -1.47 11.00 21.63
N PRO A 295 -1.38 11.38 22.91
CA PRO A 295 -1.99 10.59 23.96
C PRO A 295 -3.50 10.46 23.66
N PRO A 296 -4.08 9.25 23.77
CA PRO A 296 -5.49 9.05 23.47
C PRO A 296 -6.31 10.02 24.31
N LEU A 297 -7.25 10.71 23.66
CA LEU A 297 -8.25 11.51 24.36
C LEU A 297 -8.89 10.60 25.41
N THR A 298 -8.65 10.91 26.68
CA THR A 298 -9.18 10.15 27.81
C THR A 298 -10.71 10.19 27.73
N GLY A 299 -11.33 9.15 27.17
CA GLY A 299 -12.80 9.02 27.18
C GLY A 299 -13.55 8.31 26.05
N GLN A 300 -12.94 7.45 25.20
CA GLN A 300 -13.75 6.69 24.21
C GLN A 300 -13.51 5.18 24.13
N ASP A 301 -12.72 4.58 25.02
CA ASP A 301 -12.67 3.12 25.20
C ASP A 301 -13.47 2.67 26.41
N ALA A 302 -14.79 2.76 26.29
CA ALA A 302 -15.70 1.89 27.01
C ALA A 302 -16.96 1.74 26.15
N THR A 303 -16.96 0.71 25.31
CA THR A 303 -18.09 -0.22 25.05
C THR A 303 -18.01 -0.68 23.59
N ARG A 304 -17.50 -1.90 23.38
CA ARG A 304 -18.13 -2.96 22.58
C ARG A 304 -17.19 -4.18 22.56
N ILE A 305 -17.51 -5.09 23.47
CA ILE A 305 -17.18 -6.52 23.39
C ILE A 305 -18.01 -7.13 22.25
#